data_AF-A0A2T0U3D8-F1
#
_entry.id   AF-A0A2T0U3D8-F1
#
_cell.length_a   1.000
_cell.length_b   1.000
_cell.length_c   1.000
_cell.angle_alpha   90.00
_cell.angle_beta   90.00
_cell.angle_gamma   90.00
#
_symmetry.space_group_name_H-M   'P 1'
#
loop_
_entity.id
_entity.type
_entity.pdbx_description
1 polymer ?
#
loop_
_entity_poly.entity_id
_entity_poly.type
_entity_poly.pdbx_seq_one_letter_code
_entity_poly.pdbx_strand_id
1 'polypeptide(L)' 'MTRANIRYSEKMLISIHIEEDLNYWANKWGVSRESIKSAVKASRSNSISSVQEYLLKNKQISELAD' A
#
# COMPACT_ATOMS: atom_id res chain seq x y z
N MET A 1 -0.32 6.41 34.79
CA MET A 1 0.10 6.86 33.45
C MET A 1 0.01 5.68 32.50
N THR A 2 -0.98 5.68 31.62
CA THR A 2 -1.34 4.55 30.76
C THR A 2 -0.18 4.22 29.82
N ARG A 3 0.39 3.02 29.95
CA ARG A 3 1.32 2.45 28.98
C ARG A 3 0.65 2.49 27.61
N ALA A 4 1.16 3.33 26.71
CA ALA A 4 0.77 3.31 25.31
C ALA A 4 1.08 1.92 24.78
N ASN A 5 0.04 1.12 24.59
CA ASN A 5 0.10 -0.17 23.94
C ASN A 5 0.32 0.13 22.45
N ILE A 6 1.57 0.37 22.07
CA ILE A 6 1.94 0.62 20.69
C ILE A 6 1.66 -0.67 19.94
N ARG A 7 0.50 -0.72 19.28
CA ARG A 7 0.20 -1.72 18.27
C ARG A 7 1.24 -1.57 17.16
N TYR A 8 2.33 -2.32 17.26
CA TYR A 8 3.36 -2.46 16.23
C TYR A 8 2.83 -3.16 14.95
N SER A 9 1.52 -3.19 14.74
CA SER A 9 0.87 -3.62 13.49
C SER A 9 0.52 -2.45 12.57
N GLU A 10 0.75 -1.20 12.97
CA GLU A 10 0.23 -0.04 12.26
C GLU A 10 1.34 0.73 11.52
N LYS A 11 1.23 0.71 10.19
CA LYS A 11 1.88 1.61 9.22
C LYS A 11 3.25 1.19 8.71
N MET A 12 3.31 0.01 8.09
CA MET A 12 4.30 -0.19 7.04
C MET A 12 3.92 0.79 5.89
N LEU A 13 4.84 1.72 5.58
CA LEU A 13 4.64 2.79 4.60
C LEU A 13 5.39 2.43 3.30
N ILE A 14 4.80 2.79 2.17
CA ILE A 14 5.44 2.69 0.86
C ILE A 14 6.29 3.93 0.64
N SER A 15 7.57 3.71 0.35
CA SER A 15 8.49 4.79 0.01
C SER A 15 8.48 5.03 -1.50
N ILE A 16 7.63 5.95 -1.97
CA ILE A 16 7.49 6.27 -3.42
C ILE A 16 8.77 6.86 -4.06
N HIS A 17 9.75 7.26 -3.26
CA HIS A 17 11.04 7.76 -3.71
C HIS A 17 12.11 6.66 -3.83
N ILE A 18 11.87 5.49 -3.24
CA ILE A 18 12.77 4.35 -3.29
C ILE A 18 12.27 3.43 -4.40
N GLU A 19 13.00 3.36 -5.51
CA GLU A 19 12.58 2.56 -6.66
C GLU A 19 12.49 1.06 -6.33
N GLU A 20 13.38 0.57 -5.47
CA GLU A 20 13.38 -0.83 -5.01
C GLU A 20 12.11 -1.18 -4.22
N ASP A 21 11.67 -0.29 -3.32
CA ASP A 21 10.45 -0.47 -2.53
C ASP A 21 9.21 -0.45 -3.45
N LEU A 22 9.15 0.50 -4.39
CA LEU A 22 8.08 0.53 -5.39
C LEU A 22 8.07 -0.73 -6.27
N ASN A 23 9.23 -1.22 -6.70
CA ASN A 23 9.34 -2.44 -7.50
C ASN A 23 8.88 -3.67 -6.68
N TYR A 24 9.27 -3.74 -5.41
CA TYR A 24 8.85 -4.80 -4.50
C TYR A 24 7.32 -4.86 -4.38
N TRP A 25 6.68 -3.73 -4.07
CA TRP A 25 5.22 -3.67 -3.93
C TRP A 25 4.49 -3.84 -5.27
N ALA A 26 5.03 -3.30 -6.36
CA ALA A 26 4.49 -3.49 -7.71
C ALA A 26 4.44 -4.98 -8.08
N ASN A 27 5.55 -5.69 -7.86
CA ASN A 27 5.62 -7.13 -8.11
C ASN A 27 4.71 -7.91 -7.16
N LYS A 28 4.72 -7.57 -5.86
CA LYS A 28 3.91 -8.25 -4.83
C LYS A 28 2.41 -8.13 -5.09
N TRP A 29 1.95 -6.98 -5.57
CA TRP A 29 0.55 -6.73 -5.88
C TRP A 29 0.20 -7.01 -7.34
N GLY A 30 1.16 -7.29 -8.21
CA GLY A 30 0.90 -7.51 -9.64
C GLY A 30 0.42 -6.23 -10.35
N VAL A 31 0.82 -5.05 -9.89
CA VAL A 31 0.45 -3.75 -10.48
C VAL A 31 1.68 -3.00 -10.96
N SER A 32 1.49 -2.02 -11.83
CA SER A 32 2.58 -1.12 -12.22
C SER A 32 2.97 -0.16 -11.09
N ARG A 33 4.23 0.29 -11.07
CA ARG A 33 4.71 1.34 -10.16
C ARG A 33 3.87 2.61 -10.23
N GLU A 34 3.37 2.94 -11.42
CA GLU A 34 2.50 4.09 -11.66
C GLU A 34 1.15 3.94 -10.96
N SER A 35 0.57 2.74 -10.94
CA SER A 35 -0.66 2.42 -10.20
C SER A 35 -0.46 2.66 -8.70
N ILE A 36 0.70 2.28 -8.15
CA ILE A 36 1.03 2.54 -6.73
C ILE A 36 1.16 4.04 -6.47
N LYS A 37 1.89 4.79 -7.31
CA LYS A 37 2.04 6.24 -7.17
C LYS A 37 0.69 6.96 -7.27
N SER A 38 -0.16 6.53 -8.21
CA SER A 38 -1.51 7.05 -8.39
C SER A 38 -2.37 6.74 -7.15
N ALA A 39 -2.31 5.52 -6.64
CA ALA A 39 -3.03 5.10 -5.44
C ALA A 39 -2.60 5.88 -4.20
N VAL A 40 -1.30 6.11 -3.99
CA VAL A 40 -0.79 6.96 -2.89
C VAL A 40 -1.31 8.40 -3.00
N LYS A 41 -1.36 8.95 -4.21
CA LYS A 41 -1.92 10.30 -4.44
C LYS A 41 -3.42 10.35 -4.18
N ALA A 42 -4.17 9.36 -4.66
CA ALA A 42 -5.62 9.30 -4.54
C ALA A 42 -6.08 9.02 -3.10
N SER A 43 -5.40 8.11 -2.39
CA SER A 43 -5.65 7.80 -0.99
C SER A 43 -5.11 8.87 -0.03
N ARG A 44 -4.29 9.81 -0.53
CA ARG A 44 -3.54 10.82 0.25
C ARG A 44 -2.75 10.18 1.40
N SER A 45 -2.33 8.93 1.22
CA SER A 45 -1.68 8.11 2.23
C SER A 45 -0.68 7.19 1.57
N ASN A 46 0.51 7.10 2.15
CA ASN A 46 1.54 6.13 1.80
C ASN A 46 1.44 4.86 2.64
N SER A 47 0.40 4.69 3.45
CA SER A 47 0.21 3.46 4.22
C SER A 47 -0.18 2.33 3.28
N ILE A 48 0.47 1.18 3.42
CA ILE A 48 0.19 -0.01 2.61
C ILE A 48 -1.29 -0.37 2.62
N SER A 49 -1.94 -0.36 3.78
CA SER A 49 -3.37 -0.67 3.88
C SER A 49 -4.24 0.29 3.05
N SER A 50 -3.96 1.59 3.09
CA SER A 50 -4.72 2.60 2.31
C SER A 50 -4.49 2.45 0.81
N VAL A 51 -3.26 2.13 0.41
CA VAL A 51 -2.88 1.95 -1.00
C VAL A 51 -3.47 0.65 -1.54
N GLN A 52 -3.34 -0.46 -0.81
CA GLN A 52 -3.92 -1.75 -1.17
C GLN A 52 -5.44 -1.66 -1.25
N GLU A 53 -6.11 -1.03 -0.28
CA GLU A 53 -7.57 -0.84 -0.32
C GLU A 53 -8.00 -0.05 -1.57
N TYR A 54 -7.26 1.01 -1.93
CA TYR A 54 -7.54 1.77 -3.15
C TYR A 54 -7.35 0.92 -4.41
N LEU A 55 -6.27 0.12 -4.48
CA LEU A 55 -6.00 -0.74 -5.62
C LEU A 55 -7.05 -1.85 -5.77
N LEU A 56 -7.53 -2.43 -4.66
CA LEU A 56 -8.64 -3.41 -4.62
C LEU A 56 -9.94 -2.80 -5.12
N LYS A 57 -10.32 -1.63 -4.60
CA LYS A 57 -11.55 -0.91 -5.00
C LYS A 57 -11.57 -0.60 -6.50
N ASN A 58 -10.41 -0.33 -7.09
CA ASN A 58 -10.27 -0.05 -8.51
C ASN A 58 -10.05 -1.30 -9.38
N LYS A 59 -10.20 -2.52 -8.83
CA LYS A 59 -9.94 -3.80 -9.50
C LYS A 59 -8.56 -3.89 -10.16
N GLN A 60 -7.59 -3.10 -9.68
CA GLN A 60 -6.21 -3.17 -10.16
C GLN A 60 -5.49 -4.37 -9.57
N ILE A 61 -5.99 -4.85 -8.43
CA ILE A 61 -5.63 -6.13 -7.83
C ILE A 61 -6.90 -6.95 -7.64
N SER A 62 -6.85 -8.20 -8.07
CA SER A 62 -7.90 -9.18 -7.85
C SER A 62 -7.56 -9.95 -6.58
N GLU A 63 -8.22 -9.66 -5.45
CA GLU A 63 -8.25 -10.65 -4.36
C GLU A 63 -9.30 -11.72 -4.68
N LEU A 64 -8.82 -12.97 -4.72
CA LEU A 64 -9.52 -14.23 -4.48
C LEU A 64 -10.77 -14.50 -5.35
N ALA A 65 -10.55 -15.16 -6.48
CA ALA A 65 -11.51 -16.18 -6.90
C ALA A 65 -11.24 -17.41 -6.02
N ASP A 66 -12.30 -17.83 -5.31
CA ASP A 66 -12.43 -19.04 -4.46
C ASP A 66 -11.63 -20.27 -4.94
#